data_AF-A0A3P7N8P8-F1
#
_entry.id   AF-A0A3P7N8P8-F1
#
_cell.length_a   1.000
_cell.length_b   1.000
_cell.length_c   1.000
_cell.angle_alpha   90.00
_cell.angle_beta   90.00
_cell.angle_gamma   90.00
#
_symmetry.space_group_name_H-M   'P 1'
#
loop_
_entity.id
_entity.type
_entity.pdbx_description
1 polymer ?
#
loop_
_entity_poly.entity_id
_entity_poly.type
_entity_poly.pdbx_seq_one_letter_code
_entity_poly.pdbx_strand_id
1 'polypeptide(L)'
;MRLINLLFQFGHLSEIRDLIREGLGKIRLQNWLVVLQQLLARIDTPLEHVANIIVDLLVAVGRRYPQALIFSLVLAFKSGGSDRRRYYANKILYSMEEHSQQLVSEAFLASLILVLLRNT
;
A
#
# COMPACT_ATOMS: atom_id res chain seq x y z
N MET A 1 -13.74 -0.28 -8.54
CA MET A 1 -13.69 0.94 -7.71
C MET A 1 -14.78 1.06 -6.63
N ARG A 2 -15.93 0.36 -6.72
CA ARG A 2 -17.04 0.54 -5.77
C ARG A 2 -16.73 0.13 -4.31
N LEU A 3 -15.96 -0.94 -4.09
CA LEU A 3 -15.66 -1.46 -2.75
C LEU A 3 -14.76 -0.54 -1.91
N ILE A 4 -13.70 0.03 -2.51
CA ILE A 4 -12.81 0.99 -1.84
C ILE A 4 -13.58 2.26 -1.45
N ASN A 5 -14.46 2.73 -2.33
CA ASN A 5 -15.29 3.91 -2.04
C ASN A 5 -16.27 3.64 -0.88
N LEU A 6 -16.87 2.44 -0.83
CA LEU A 6 -17.71 2.04 0.30
C LEU A 6 -16.91 1.98 1.60
N LEU A 7 -15.68 1.46 1.59
CA LEU A 7 -14.80 1.48 2.75
C LEU A 7 -14.55 2.90 3.25
N PHE A 8 -14.28 3.83 2.34
CA PHE A 8 -14.04 5.23 2.70
C PHE A 8 -15.30 5.95 3.19
N GLN A 9 -16.47 5.64 2.64
CA GLN A 9 -17.73 6.28 3.02
C GLN A 9 -18.29 5.72 4.34
N PHE A 10 -18.17 4.42 4.54
CA PHE A 10 -18.89 3.71 5.61
C PHE A 10 -17.99 2.97 6.60
N GLY A 11 -16.65 3.12 6.50
CA GLY A 11 -15.69 2.44 7.38
C GLY A 11 -15.75 2.81 8.87
N HIS A 12 -16.60 3.78 9.24
CA HIS A 12 -16.92 4.06 10.64
C HIS A 12 -17.84 2.98 11.26
N LEU A 13 -18.63 2.28 10.44
CA LEU A 13 -19.53 1.21 10.85
C LEU A 13 -18.76 -0.13 10.93
N SER A 14 -18.78 -0.79 12.10
CA SER A 14 -18.03 -2.03 12.34
C SER A 14 -18.46 -3.16 11.42
N GLU A 15 -19.77 -3.37 11.25
CA GLU A 15 -20.35 -4.41 10.39
C GLU A 15 -19.85 -4.30 8.94
N ILE A 16 -19.71 -3.07 8.45
CA ILE A 16 -19.20 -2.81 7.10
C ILE A 16 -17.69 -3.06 7.03
N ARG A 17 -16.93 -2.76 8.08
CA ARG A 17 -15.49 -3.09 8.10
C ARG A 17 -15.24 -4.59 8.01
N ASP A 18 -16.01 -5.39 8.74
CA ASP A 18 -15.83 -6.84 8.76
C ASP A 18 -16.20 -7.47 7.42
N LEU A 19 -17.34 -7.05 6.86
CA LEU A 19 -17.76 -7.46 5.51
C LEU A 19 -16.74 -7.05 4.45
N ILE A 20 -16.17 -5.85 4.56
CA ILE A 20 -15.14 -5.38 3.63
C ILE A 20 -13.85 -6.19 3.79
N ARG A 21 -13.37 -6.47 5.01
CA ARG A 21 -12.18 -7.31 5.22
C ARG A 21 -12.36 -8.68 4.55
N GLU A 22 -13.52 -9.31 4.74
CA GLU A 22 -13.83 -10.59 4.09
C GLU A 22 -13.86 -10.46 2.56
N GLY A 23 -14.52 -9.42 2.03
CA GLY A 23 -14.59 -9.15 0.60
C GLY A 23 -13.23 -8.86 -0.03
N LEU A 24 -12.36 -8.15 0.67
CA LEU A 24 -10.98 -7.86 0.23
C LEU A 24 -10.17 -9.14 0.09
N GLY A 25 -10.29 -10.06 1.06
CA GLY A 25 -9.57 -11.34 1.05
C GLY A 25 -9.96 -12.27 -0.11
N LYS A 26 -11.19 -12.15 -0.64
CA LYS A 26 -11.68 -12.93 -1.78
C LYS A 26 -11.13 -12.45 -3.13
N ILE A 27 -10.57 -11.24 -3.21
CA ILE A 27 -10.06 -10.65 -4.44
C ILE A 27 -8.58 -11.01 -4.61
N ARG A 28 -8.20 -11.52 -5.79
CA ARG A 28 -6.80 -11.83 -6.12
C ARG A 28 -5.90 -10.61 -5.93
N LEU A 29 -4.74 -10.81 -5.28
CA LEU A 29 -3.82 -9.71 -4.93
C LEU A 29 -3.39 -8.85 -6.15
N GLN A 30 -3.19 -9.48 -7.31
CA GLN A 30 -2.86 -8.79 -8.57
C GLN A 30 -3.87 -7.71 -8.99
N ASN A 31 -5.15 -7.88 -8.64
CA ASN A 31 -6.19 -6.92 -9.01
C ASN A 31 -6.03 -5.59 -8.27
N TRP A 32 -5.30 -5.55 -7.16
CA TRP A 32 -5.02 -4.32 -6.42
C TRP A 32 -3.92 -3.48 -7.04
N LEU A 33 -3.09 -4.05 -7.92
CA LEU A 33 -1.99 -3.34 -8.58
C LEU A 33 -2.49 -2.14 -9.40
N VAL A 34 -3.64 -2.27 -10.05
CA VAL A 34 -4.24 -1.21 -10.89
C VAL A 34 -4.76 -0.01 -10.07
N VAL A 35 -4.95 -0.17 -8.76
CA VAL A 35 -5.46 0.86 -7.84
C VAL A 35 -4.46 1.23 -6.74
N LEU A 36 -3.23 0.74 -6.85
CA LEU A 36 -2.22 0.80 -5.79
C LEU A 36 -1.86 2.23 -5.40
N GLN A 37 -1.75 3.14 -6.37
CA GLN A 37 -1.52 4.58 -6.12
C GLN A 37 -2.68 5.24 -5.36
N GLN A 38 -3.92 4.84 -5.64
CA GLN A 38 -5.10 5.40 -4.96
C GLN A 38 -5.21 4.91 -3.52
N LEU A 39 -4.83 3.65 -3.26
CA LEU A 39 -4.68 3.11 -1.92
C LEU A 39 -3.56 3.83 -1.16
N LEU A 40 -2.38 3.99 -1.79
CA LEU A 40 -1.25 4.71 -1.20
C LEU A 40 -1.57 6.17 -0.91
N ALA A 41 -2.36 6.85 -1.74
CA ALA A 41 -2.81 8.22 -1.48
C ALA A 41 -3.66 8.35 -0.21
N ARG A 42 -4.12 7.23 0.37
CA ARG A 42 -5.06 7.19 1.51
C ARG A 42 -4.52 6.48 2.74
N ILE A 43 -3.25 6.05 2.75
CA ILE A 43 -2.63 5.40 3.93
C ILE A 43 -2.60 6.33 5.15
N ASP A 44 -2.63 7.64 4.94
CA ASP A 44 -2.69 8.65 5.99
C ASP A 44 -4.06 9.28 6.13
N THR A 45 -5.15 8.53 5.92
CA THR A 45 -6.51 8.97 6.26
C THR A 45 -6.69 9.16 7.78
N PRO A 46 -7.50 10.14 8.24
CA PRO A 46 -7.79 10.34 9.67
C PRO A 46 -8.51 9.17 10.34
N LEU A 47 -9.18 8.32 9.55
CA LEU A 47 -9.91 7.17 10.04
C LEU A 47 -8.94 5.99 10.24
N GLU A 48 -8.41 5.83 11.46
CA GLU A 48 -7.36 4.86 11.78
C GLU A 48 -7.72 3.41 11.39
N HIS A 49 -8.97 2.99 11.62
CA HIS A 49 -9.42 1.65 11.22
C HIS A 49 -9.37 1.44 9.70
N VAL A 50 -9.68 2.48 8.92
CA VAL A 50 -9.62 2.43 7.45
C VAL A 50 -8.16 2.44 6.98
N ALA A 51 -7.31 3.26 7.60
CA ALA A 51 -5.87 3.26 7.32
C ALA A 51 -5.26 1.88 7.56
N ASN A 52 -5.58 1.24 8.69
CA ASN A 52 -5.08 -0.10 9.00
C ASN A 52 -5.55 -1.16 7.99
N ILE A 53 -6.82 -1.15 7.56
CA ILE A 53 -7.30 -2.08 6.51
C ILE A 53 -6.51 -1.92 5.21
N ILE A 54 -6.24 -0.68 4.81
CA ILE A 54 -5.47 -0.38 3.59
C ILE A 54 -4.02 -0.82 3.75
N VAL A 55 -3.41 -0.54 4.89
CA VAL A 55 -2.03 -0.94 5.19
C VAL A 55 -1.89 -2.45 5.21
N ASP A 56 -2.81 -3.19 5.83
CA ASP A 56 -2.83 -4.66 5.84
C ASP A 56 -2.88 -5.22 4.40
N LEU A 57 -3.75 -4.63 3.57
CA LEU A 57 -3.86 -4.99 2.15
C LEU A 57 -2.56 -4.70 1.38
N LEU A 58 -1.96 -3.52 1.60
CA LEU A 58 -0.72 -3.14 0.94
C LEU A 58 0.45 -4.02 1.41
N VAL A 59 0.50 -4.43 2.67
CA VAL A 59 1.48 -5.41 3.15
C VAL A 59 1.32 -6.74 2.42
N ALA A 60 0.09 -7.25 2.30
CA ALA A 60 -0.17 -8.50 1.58
C ALA A 60 0.24 -8.40 0.09
N VAL A 61 -0.07 -7.28 -0.57
CA VAL A 61 0.36 -7.00 -1.95
C VAL A 61 1.88 -6.86 -2.03
N GLY A 62 2.51 -6.16 -1.10
CA GLY A 62 3.96 -5.91 -1.06
C GLY A 62 4.78 -7.17 -0.87
N ARG A 63 4.31 -8.11 -0.04
CA ARG A 63 4.95 -9.42 0.11
C ARG A 63 4.92 -10.24 -1.19
N ARG A 64 3.86 -10.12 -1.98
CA ARG A 64 3.71 -10.86 -3.25
C ARG A 64 4.32 -10.15 -4.46
N TYR A 65 4.29 -8.82 -4.47
CA TYR A 65 4.71 -7.95 -5.58
C TYR A 65 5.59 -6.79 -5.07
N PRO A 66 6.78 -7.07 -4.49
CA PRO A 66 7.60 -6.07 -3.82
C PRO A 66 8.03 -4.94 -4.74
N GLN A 67 8.37 -5.25 -6.00
CA GLN A 67 8.78 -4.27 -7.01
C GLN A 67 7.72 -3.20 -7.29
N ALA A 68 6.44 -3.60 -7.40
CA ALA A 68 5.34 -2.67 -7.69
C ALA A 68 5.09 -1.71 -6.52
N LEU A 69 5.21 -2.21 -5.28
CA LEU A 69 4.96 -1.42 -4.09
C LEU A 69 6.12 -0.49 -3.74
N ILE A 70 7.38 -0.95 -3.86
CA ILE A 70 8.57 -0.13 -3.58
C ILE A 70 8.66 1.06 -4.53
N PHE A 71 8.47 0.86 -5.83
CA PHE A 71 8.44 1.96 -6.80
C PHE A 71 7.39 3.01 -6.43
N SER A 72 6.20 2.53 -6.06
CA SER A 72 5.07 3.38 -5.70
C SER A 72 5.29 4.13 -4.37
N LEU A 73 5.96 3.49 -3.41
CA LEU A 73 6.36 4.12 -2.15
C LEU A 73 7.45 5.18 -2.38
N VAL A 74 8.48 4.88 -3.18
CA VAL A 74 9.56 5.82 -3.52
C VAL A 74 8.99 7.09 -4.18
N LEU A 75 8.07 6.93 -5.14
CA LEU A 75 7.37 8.07 -5.74
C LEU A 75 6.55 8.86 -4.73
N ALA A 76 5.81 8.17 -3.85
CA ALA A 76 5.00 8.78 -2.81
C ALA A 76 5.83 9.47 -1.70
N PHE A 77 7.08 9.08 -1.49
CA PHE A 77 7.99 9.69 -0.52
C PHE A 77 8.68 10.94 -1.06
N LYS A 78 9.04 10.95 -2.36
CA LYS A 78 9.65 12.12 -3.01
C LYS A 78 8.76 13.35 -3.01
N SER A 79 7.44 13.20 -2.89
CA SER A 79 6.49 14.31 -2.93
C SER A 79 6.35 15.10 -1.62
N GLY A 80 7.08 14.75 -0.56
CA GLY A 80 6.82 15.26 0.80
C GLY A 80 5.54 14.64 1.39
N GLY A 81 5.50 14.45 2.70
CA GLY A 81 4.38 13.75 3.34
C GLY A 81 4.28 13.93 4.86
N SER A 82 3.06 13.73 5.37
CA SER A 82 2.73 13.82 6.81
C SER A 82 3.52 12.79 7.65
N ASP A 83 3.71 13.04 8.94
CA ASP A 83 4.35 12.07 9.86
C ASP A 83 3.60 10.73 9.87
N ARG A 84 2.26 10.77 9.80
CA ARG A 84 1.42 9.56 9.72
C ARG A 84 1.68 8.77 8.44
N ARG A 85 1.81 9.45 7.30
CA ARG A 85 2.14 8.81 6.03
C ARG A 85 3.49 8.09 6.12
N ARG A 86 4.49 8.76 6.70
CA ARG A 86 5.82 8.18 6.96
C ARG A 86 5.76 6.97 7.88
N TYR A 87 5.00 7.05 8.97
CA TYR A 87 4.79 5.94 9.90
C TYR A 87 4.23 4.69 9.21
N TYR A 88 3.10 4.81 8.49
CA TYR A 88 2.49 3.66 7.84
C TYR A 88 3.32 3.12 6.68
N ALA A 89 3.99 3.99 5.94
CA ALA A 89 4.87 3.55 4.86
C ALA A 89 6.09 2.78 5.41
N ASN A 90 6.69 3.22 6.52
CA ASN A 90 7.72 2.45 7.23
C ASN A 90 7.18 1.10 7.72
N LYS A 91 5.97 1.07 8.30
CA LYS A 91 5.33 -0.19 8.72
C LYS A 91 5.17 -1.19 7.57
N ILE A 92 4.81 -0.71 6.37
CA ILE A 92 4.72 -1.54 5.16
C ILE A 92 6.11 -2.07 4.79
N LEU A 93 7.12 -1.21 4.72
CA LEU A 93 8.49 -1.58 4.35
C LEU A 93 9.10 -2.61 5.31
N TYR A 94 9.01 -2.38 6.62
CA TYR A 94 9.49 -3.33 7.63
C TYR A 94 8.82 -4.69 7.48
N SER A 95 7.50 -4.74 7.28
CA SER A 95 6.79 -6.01 7.11
C SER A 95 7.13 -6.76 5.81
N MET A 96 7.60 -6.04 4.79
CA MET A 96 8.12 -6.65 3.57
C MET A 96 9.55 -7.20 3.80
N GLU A 97 10.37 -6.45 4.52
CA GLU A 97 11.76 -6.82 4.82
C GLU A 97 11.84 -8.08 5.70
N GLU A 98 11.00 -8.19 6.73
CA GLU A 98 10.88 -9.39 7.57
C GLU A 98 10.55 -10.65 6.77
N HIS A 99 9.82 -10.52 5.66
CA HIS A 99 9.46 -11.66 4.83
C HIS A 99 10.53 -12.00 3.79
N SER A 100 11.20 -11.00 3.23
CA SER A 100 12.18 -11.21 2.16
C SER A 100 13.11 -10.00 1.97
N GLN A 101 14.15 -9.91 2.81
CA GLN A 101 15.16 -8.86 2.74
C GLN A 101 15.84 -8.73 1.36
N GLN A 102 16.14 -9.85 0.71
CA GLN A 102 16.74 -9.87 -0.62
C GLN A 102 15.82 -9.26 -1.69
N LEU A 103 14.53 -9.65 -1.71
CA LEU A 103 13.55 -9.12 -2.66
C LEU A 103 13.30 -7.63 -2.48
N VAL A 104 13.30 -7.14 -1.23
CA VAL A 104 13.17 -5.70 -0.93
C VAL A 104 14.39 -4.94 -1.45
N SER A 105 15.59 -5.48 -1.24
CA SER A 105 16.85 -4.87 -1.69
C SER A 105 16.94 -4.82 -3.22
N GLU A 106 16.61 -5.92 -3.90
CA GLU A 106 16.58 -6.01 -5.37
C GLU A 106 15.52 -5.07 -5.96
N ALA A 107 14.32 -5.03 -5.38
CA ALA A 107 13.24 -4.15 -5.82
C ALA A 107 13.58 -2.66 -5.60
N PHE A 108 14.28 -2.33 -4.51
CA PHE A 108 14.76 -0.97 -4.26
C PHE A 108 15.76 -0.55 -5.33
N LEU A 109 16.75 -1.40 -5.62
CA LEU A 109 17.76 -1.14 -6.65
C LEU A 109 17.11 -1.00 -8.04
N ALA A 110 16.19 -1.88 -8.40
CA ALA A 110 15.42 -1.79 -9.65
C ALA A 110 14.60 -0.49 -9.74
N SER A 111 13.96 -0.06 -8.63
CA SER A 111 13.21 1.20 -8.59
C SER A 111 14.09 2.43 -8.80
N LEU A 112 15.31 2.43 -8.23
CA LEU A 112 16.29 3.51 -8.39
C LEU A 112 16.75 3.61 -9.85
N ILE A 113 17.07 2.47 -10.48
CA ILE A 113 17.45 2.42 -11.90
C ILE A 113 16.32 2.95 -12.78
N LEU A 114 15.08 2.51 -12.57
CA LEU A 114 13.93 2.97 -13.38
C LEU A 114 13.67 4.47 -13.24
N VAL A 115 13.84 5.04 -12.05
CA VAL A 115 13.73 6.48 -11.82
C VAL A 115 14.85 7.24 -12.52
N LEU A 116 16.08 6.71 -12.53
CA LEU A 116 17.22 7.33 -13.22
C LEU A 116 17.02 7.31 -14.75
N LEU A 117 16.60 6.17 -15.31
CA LEU A 117 16.32 6.02 -16.75
C LEU A 117 15.18 6.91 -17.26
N ARG A 118 14.27 7.36 -16.39
CA ARG A 118 13.20 8.31 -16.75
C ARG A 118 13.66 9.77 -16.83
N ASN A 119 14.87 10.09 -16.34
CA ASN A 119 15.40 11.46 -16.32
C ASN A 119 16.53 11.69 -17.36
N THR A 120 16.74 10.73 -18.26
CA THR A 120 17.67 10.78 -19.40
C THR A 120 16.90 10.70 -20.71
#